data_AF-A0A520I244-F1
#
_entry.id   AF-A0A520I244-F1
#
_cell.length_a   1.000
_cell.length_b   1.000
_cell.length_c   1.000
_cell.angle_alpha   90.00
_cell.angle_beta   90.00
_cell.angle_gamma   90.00
#
_symmetry.space_group_name_H-M   'P 1'
#
loop_
_entity.id
_entity.type
_entity.pdbx_description
1 polymer ?
#
loop_
_entity_poly.entity_id
_entity_poly.type
_entity_poly.pdbx_seq_one_letter_code
_entity_poly.pdbx_strand_id
1 'polypeptide(L)'
;VDPRKMRNAVGSEDRIPDQLRPIFGSALRNELGKRQFVELLSPERGQLMDNIQVGLQRVASQYGVEIVDVRIKQANLPVGLPLDSALKRMQSARQQEAITIRAEGQKQAQIVRAQADADSARIYAESFGKDADFYDFYRAMQSYRHTFGADGGPKPEGSTSIILSPNNSYLREFEGRGR
;
A
#
# COMPACT_ATOMS: atom_id res chain seq x y z
N VAL A 1 9.68 -19.69 27.99
CA VAL A 1 9.40 -19.50 29.44
C VAL A 1 9.81 -20.74 30.27
N ASP A 2 10.47 -20.57 31.44
CA ASP A 2 10.80 -21.65 32.41
C ASP A 2 10.34 -21.27 33.84
N PRO A 3 9.19 -21.78 34.31
CA PRO A 3 8.63 -21.42 35.62
C PRO A 3 9.49 -21.85 36.81
N ARG A 4 10.28 -22.92 36.68
CA ARG A 4 11.13 -23.43 37.78
C ARG A 4 12.34 -22.53 37.96
N LYS A 5 12.98 -22.12 36.87
CA LYS A 5 14.09 -21.14 36.91
C LYS A 5 13.62 -19.79 37.44
N MET A 6 12.44 -19.34 37.02
CA MET A 6 11.84 -18.09 37.50
C MET A 6 11.60 -18.10 39.01
N ARG A 7 10.98 -19.15 39.54
CA ARG A 7 10.73 -19.29 40.99
C ARG A 7 12.02 -19.37 41.79
N ASN A 8 13.05 -20.05 41.28
CA ASN A 8 14.34 -20.18 41.95
C ASN A 8 15.14 -18.86 41.93
N ALA A 9 15.00 -18.06 40.87
CA ALA A 9 15.74 -16.80 40.73
C ALA A 9 15.09 -15.62 41.46
N VAL A 10 13.75 -15.54 41.51
CA VAL A 10 13.03 -14.35 42.01
C VAL A 10 12.07 -14.65 43.17
N GLY A 11 11.76 -15.93 43.44
CA GLY A 11 10.94 -16.37 44.57
C GLY A 11 9.43 -16.17 44.41
N SER A 12 8.98 -15.09 43.76
CA SER A 12 7.56 -14.81 43.43
C SER A 12 7.44 -14.07 42.10
N GLU A 13 6.33 -14.29 41.40
CA GLU A 13 5.99 -13.62 40.13
C GLU A 13 5.89 -12.09 40.29
N ASP A 14 5.29 -11.63 41.40
CA ASP A 14 5.07 -10.20 41.66
C ASP A 14 6.35 -9.37 41.81
N ARG A 15 7.48 -10.02 42.14
CA ARG A 15 8.77 -9.36 42.38
C ARG A 15 9.66 -9.28 41.14
N ILE A 16 9.29 -9.99 40.08
CA ILE A 16 10.02 -10.03 38.81
C ILE A 16 10.15 -8.63 38.18
N PRO A 17 9.10 -7.80 38.09
CA PRO A 17 9.22 -6.48 37.50
C PRO A 17 10.23 -5.60 38.23
N ASP A 18 10.26 -5.64 39.56
CA ASP A 18 11.14 -4.77 40.36
C ASP A 18 12.60 -5.19 40.30
N GLN A 19 12.90 -6.48 40.13
CA GLN A 19 14.27 -6.95 39.92
C GLN A 19 14.77 -6.76 38.49
N LEU A 20 13.89 -6.90 37.49
CA LEU A 20 14.27 -6.76 36.09
C LEU A 20 14.34 -5.30 35.63
N ARG A 21 13.56 -4.39 36.24
CA ARG A 21 13.53 -2.95 35.91
C ARG A 21 14.92 -2.29 35.86
N PRO A 22 15.81 -2.42 36.87
CA PRO A 22 17.13 -1.79 36.85
C PRO A 22 18.02 -2.34 35.73
N ILE A 23 17.98 -3.65 35.50
CA ILE A 23 18.80 -4.35 34.52
C ILE A 23 18.33 -4.01 33.10
N PHE A 24 17.01 -3.97 32.89
CA PHE A 24 16.43 -3.56 31.62
C PHE A 24 16.71 -2.09 31.34
N GLY A 25 16.66 -1.22 32.36
CA GLY A 25 16.99 0.18 32.23
C GLY A 25 18.45 0.42 31.83
N SER A 26 19.40 -0.34 32.39
CA SER A 26 20.82 -0.21 32.03
C SER A 26 21.12 -0.78 30.64
N ALA A 27 20.57 -1.94 30.30
CA ALA A 27 20.70 -2.53 28.96
C ALA A 27 20.10 -1.62 27.87
N LEU A 28 18.91 -1.08 28.12
CA LEU A 28 18.26 -0.12 27.23
C LEU A 28 19.11 1.15 27.04
N ARG A 29 19.62 1.74 28.13
CA ARG A 29 20.48 2.94 28.05
C ARG A 29 21.77 2.66 27.28
N ASN A 30 22.38 1.50 27.50
CA ASN A 30 23.60 1.10 26.79
C ASN A 30 23.37 0.93 25.29
N GLU A 31 22.25 0.33 24.87
CA GLU A 31 21.93 0.20 23.44
C GLU A 31 21.56 1.54 22.81
N LEU A 32 20.80 2.39 23.52
CA LEU A 32 20.47 3.74 23.06
C LEU A 32 21.71 4.65 22.95
N GLY A 33 22.70 4.47 23.81
CA GLY A 33 23.94 5.25 23.80
C GLY A 33 24.89 4.93 22.66
N LYS A 34 24.73 3.77 21.99
CA LYS A 34 25.58 3.35 20.86
C LYS A 34 25.19 3.99 19.53
N ARG A 35 24.01 4.62 19.45
CA ARG A 35 23.37 5.11 18.22
C ARG A 35 23.25 6.63 18.27
N GLN A 36 23.31 7.29 17.11
CA GLN A 36 23.03 8.72 17.07
C GLN A 36 21.54 8.98 17.26
N PHE A 37 21.19 10.07 17.95
CA PHE A 37 19.80 10.47 18.24
C PHE A 37 18.90 10.54 16.98
N VAL A 38 19.46 10.83 15.81
CA VAL A 38 18.73 10.88 14.53
C VAL A 38 18.20 9.51 14.11
N GLU A 39 18.93 8.42 14.40
CA GLU A 39 18.51 7.03 14.11
C GLU A 39 17.33 6.58 14.99
N LEU A 40 17.07 7.27 16.11
CA LEU A 40 15.93 6.99 16.99
C LEU A 40 14.61 7.56 16.44
N LEU A 41 14.71 8.58 15.60
CA LEU A 41 13.57 9.30 15.01
C LEU A 41 13.21 8.78 13.62
N SER A 42 14.07 7.96 13.03
CA SER A 42 13.96 7.48 11.67
C SER A 42 13.25 6.11 11.59
N PRO A 43 12.89 5.64 10.38
CA PRO A 43 12.24 4.33 10.19
C PRO A 43 13.02 3.15 10.76
N GLU A 44 14.34 3.29 10.94
CA GLU A 44 15.26 2.28 11.47
C GLU A 44 15.05 1.98 12.96
N ARG A 45 14.14 2.70 13.64
CA ARG A 45 13.71 2.41 15.02
C ARG A 45 13.27 0.95 15.20
N GLY A 46 12.66 0.33 14.19
CA GLY A 46 12.25 -1.08 14.28
C GLY A 46 13.43 -2.00 14.59
N GLN A 47 14.49 -1.90 13.78
CA GLN A 47 15.70 -2.68 13.96
C GLN A 47 16.39 -2.42 15.31
N LEU A 48 16.29 -1.20 15.83
CA LEU A 48 16.75 -0.87 17.16
C LEU A 48 15.93 -1.59 18.25
N MET A 49 14.59 -1.56 18.16
CA MET A 49 13.73 -2.27 19.12
C MET A 49 14.01 -3.77 19.08
N ASP A 50 14.27 -4.35 17.91
CA ASP A 50 14.65 -5.76 17.76
C ASP A 50 15.96 -6.07 18.48
N ASN A 51 16.98 -5.23 18.28
CA ASN A 51 18.28 -5.39 18.95
C ASN A 51 18.14 -5.26 20.47
N ILE A 52 17.32 -4.32 20.93
CA ILE A 52 17.01 -4.16 22.36
C ILE A 52 16.27 -5.40 22.86
N GLN A 53 15.26 -5.90 22.14
CA GLN A 53 14.52 -7.11 22.50
C GLN A 53 15.46 -8.30 22.63
N VAL A 54 16.36 -8.52 21.66
CA VAL A 54 17.37 -9.60 21.72
C VAL A 54 18.31 -9.43 22.92
N GLY A 55 18.78 -8.21 23.18
CA GLY A 55 19.62 -7.90 24.33
C GLY A 55 18.92 -8.18 25.67
N LEU A 56 17.67 -7.74 25.80
CA LEU A 56 16.84 -7.97 26.99
C LEU A 56 16.46 -9.45 27.13
N GLN A 57 16.16 -10.14 26.03
CA GLN A 57 15.81 -11.56 26.02
C GLN A 57 16.97 -12.41 26.54
N ARG A 58 18.22 -12.08 26.19
CA ARG A 58 19.40 -12.81 26.69
C ARG A 58 19.51 -12.74 28.21
N VAL A 59 19.21 -11.57 28.79
CA VAL A 59 19.21 -11.36 30.23
C VAL A 59 17.99 -12.06 30.86
N ALA A 60 16.79 -11.85 30.32
CA ALA A 60 15.54 -12.40 30.83
C ALA A 60 15.52 -13.93 30.84
N SER A 61 16.16 -14.57 29.86
CA SER A 61 16.27 -16.03 29.76
C SER A 61 16.98 -16.66 30.96
N GLN A 62 17.90 -15.93 31.62
CA GLN A 62 18.58 -16.39 32.84
C GLN A 62 17.62 -16.49 34.04
N TYR A 63 16.53 -15.74 34.00
CA TYR A 63 15.47 -15.71 35.02
C TYR A 63 14.23 -16.50 34.60
N GLY A 64 14.28 -17.27 33.50
CA GLY A 64 13.14 -18.03 33.00
C GLY A 64 12.02 -17.19 32.39
N VAL A 65 12.26 -15.90 32.14
CA VAL A 65 11.30 -14.92 31.60
C VAL A 65 11.49 -14.73 30.09
N GLU A 66 10.40 -14.47 29.38
CA GLU A 66 10.39 -14.21 27.94
C GLU A 66 9.86 -12.80 27.64
N ILE A 67 10.55 -12.09 26.76
CA ILE A 67 10.20 -10.73 26.32
C ILE A 67 9.34 -10.84 25.07
N VAL A 68 8.04 -10.60 25.24
CA VAL A 68 7.06 -10.60 24.13
C VAL A 68 7.28 -9.40 23.22
N ASP A 69 7.48 -8.22 23.78
CA ASP A 69 7.56 -6.97 23.03
C ASP A 69 8.29 -5.87 23.83
N VAL A 70 8.94 -4.95 23.10
CA VAL A 70 9.63 -3.79 23.65
C VAL A 70 9.14 -2.53 22.94
N ARG A 71 8.54 -1.62 23.71
CA ARG A 71 8.09 -0.32 23.20
C ARG A 71 8.65 0.83 24.02
N ILE A 72 9.13 1.86 23.32
CA ILE A 72 9.41 3.16 23.96
C ILE A 72 8.08 3.78 24.35
N LYS A 73 7.85 3.92 25.66
CA LYS A 73 6.66 4.59 26.21
C LYS A 73 6.75 6.10 26.05
N GLN A 74 7.91 6.68 26.32
CA GLN A 74 8.18 8.11 26.18
C GLN A 74 9.68 8.34 25.98
N ALA A 75 10.03 9.24 25.07
CA ALA A 75 11.37 9.77 24.92
C ALA A 75 11.29 11.29 25.12
N ASN A 76 12.16 11.84 25.96
CA ASN A 76 12.30 13.29 26.07
C ASN A 76 13.31 13.73 25.00
N LEU A 77 12.81 14.39 23.96
CA LEU A 77 13.65 14.91 22.89
C LEU A 77 14.34 16.20 23.40
N PRO A 78 15.65 16.38 23.17
CA PRO A 78 16.32 17.64 23.46
C PRO A 78 15.72 18.75 22.58
N VAL A 79 15.36 19.87 23.22
CA VAL A 79 14.84 21.06 22.52
C VAL A 79 15.99 21.86 21.90
N GLY A 80 15.79 22.41 20.68
CA GLY A 80 16.72 23.31 20.01
C GLY A 80 17.20 22.85 18.61
N LEU A 81 18.26 23.51 18.11
CA LEU A 81 18.76 23.43 16.72
C LEU A 81 19.01 22.01 16.15
N PRO A 82 19.48 21.01 16.93
CA PRO A 82 19.69 19.66 16.41
C PRO A 82 18.38 18.96 15.99
N LEU A 83 17.27 19.25 16.68
CA LEU A 83 15.96 18.66 16.40
C LEU A 83 15.37 19.22 15.10
N ASP A 84 15.39 20.54 14.93
CA ASP A 84 14.84 21.20 13.74
C ASP A 84 15.55 20.73 12.46
N SER A 85 16.87 20.58 12.53
CA SER A 85 17.68 20.08 11.42
C SER A 85 17.36 18.63 11.09
N ALA A 86 17.12 17.79 12.09
CA ALA A 86 16.74 16.39 11.90
C ALA A 86 15.33 16.27 11.30
N LEU A 87 14.36 17.05 11.82
CA LEU A 87 13.00 17.11 11.29
C LEU A 87 12.98 17.53 9.82
N LYS A 88 13.72 18.59 9.47
CA LYS A 88 13.82 19.07 8.08
C LYS A 88 14.39 18.00 7.14
N ARG A 89 15.41 17.26 7.56
CA ARG A 89 15.96 16.14 6.78
C ARG A 89 14.95 15.00 6.63
N MET A 90 14.24 14.63 7.69
CA MET A 90 13.21 13.59 7.63
C MET A 90 12.06 13.98 6.70
N GLN A 91 11.60 15.23 6.77
CA GLN A 91 10.58 15.76 5.88
C GLN A 91 11.03 15.68 4.41
N SER A 92 12.26 16.12 4.12
CA SER A 92 12.82 16.04 2.77
C SER A 92 12.95 14.59 2.28
N ALA A 93 13.43 13.68 3.13
CA ALA A 93 13.54 12.26 2.79
C ALA A 93 12.16 11.64 2.50
N ARG A 94 11.15 11.93 3.34
CA ARG A 94 9.76 11.47 3.14
C ARG A 94 9.13 12.05 1.88
N GLN A 95 9.40 13.31 1.59
CA GLN A 95 8.90 13.95 0.37
C GLN A 95 9.52 13.28 -0.87
N GLN A 96 10.82 12.99 -0.85
CA GLN A 96 11.51 12.30 -1.93
C GLN A 96 10.97 10.87 -2.12
N GLU A 97 10.81 10.12 -1.03
CA GLU A 97 10.21 8.78 -1.04
C GLU A 97 8.80 8.79 -1.66
N ALA A 98 7.95 9.73 -1.24
CA ALA A 98 6.60 9.86 -1.78
C ALA A 98 6.59 10.27 -3.27
N ILE A 99 7.56 11.07 -3.74
CA ILE A 99 7.68 11.41 -5.16
C ILE A 99 8.05 10.15 -5.95
N THR A 100 9.04 9.38 -5.50
CA THR A 100 9.45 8.13 -6.15
C THR A 100 8.29 7.14 -6.24
N ILE A 101 7.58 6.88 -5.14
CA ILE A 101 6.44 5.95 -5.12
C ILE A 101 5.34 6.41 -6.09
N ARG A 102 5.04 7.71 -6.13
CA ARG A 102 4.04 8.23 -7.07
C ARG A 102 4.49 8.08 -8.52
N ALA A 103 5.77 8.38 -8.82
CA ALA A 103 6.32 8.24 -10.16
C ALA A 103 6.31 6.76 -10.62
N GLU A 104 6.68 5.84 -9.75
CA GLU A 104 6.60 4.39 -10.01
C GLU A 104 5.16 3.93 -10.24
N GLY A 105 4.23 4.38 -9.39
CA GLY A 105 2.81 4.09 -9.55
C GLY A 105 2.25 4.62 -10.87
N GLN A 106 2.61 5.84 -11.27
CA GLN A 106 2.21 6.42 -12.56
C GLN A 106 2.79 5.65 -13.74
N LYS A 107 4.09 5.30 -13.68
CA LYS A 107 4.74 4.47 -14.70
C LYS A 107 4.03 3.13 -14.84
N GLN A 108 3.76 2.44 -13.73
CA GLN A 108 3.09 1.15 -13.76
C GLN A 108 1.67 1.27 -14.32
N ALA A 109 0.93 2.31 -13.93
CA ALA A 109 -0.40 2.57 -14.47
C ALA A 109 -0.38 2.82 -15.99
N GLN A 110 0.62 3.56 -16.49
CA GLN A 110 0.80 3.78 -17.93
C GLN A 110 1.10 2.48 -18.68
N ILE A 111 1.97 1.63 -18.13
CA ILE A 111 2.29 0.32 -18.72
C ILE A 111 1.03 -0.55 -18.80
N VAL A 112 0.26 -0.63 -17.72
CA VAL A 112 -0.97 -1.44 -17.69
C VAL A 112 -1.99 -0.94 -18.71
N ARG A 113 -2.18 0.38 -18.83
CA ARG A 113 -3.09 0.96 -19.82
C ARG A 113 -2.62 0.68 -21.26
N ALA A 114 -1.34 0.91 -21.54
CA ALA A 114 -0.78 0.66 -22.86
C ALA A 114 -0.92 -0.82 -23.26
N GLN A 115 -0.70 -1.74 -22.32
CA GLN A 115 -0.90 -3.17 -22.55
C GLN A 115 -2.37 -3.51 -22.80
N ALA A 116 -3.28 -2.96 -22.01
CA ALA A 116 -4.71 -3.16 -22.20
C ALA A 116 -5.20 -2.62 -23.55
N ASP A 117 -4.71 -1.45 -23.97
CA ASP A 117 -5.03 -0.85 -25.28
C ASP A 117 -4.49 -1.72 -26.43
N ALA A 118 -3.25 -2.21 -26.30
CA ALA A 118 -2.64 -3.11 -27.29
C ALA A 118 -3.40 -4.45 -27.40
N ASP A 119 -3.76 -5.06 -26.28
CA ASP A 119 -4.54 -6.30 -26.25
C ASP A 119 -5.94 -6.10 -26.81
N SER A 120 -6.58 -4.97 -26.48
CA SER A 120 -7.86 -4.57 -27.04
C SER A 120 -7.78 -4.45 -28.57
N ALA A 121 -6.80 -3.69 -29.08
CA ALA A 121 -6.56 -3.53 -30.50
C ALA A 121 -6.27 -4.86 -31.22
N ARG A 122 -5.48 -5.75 -30.58
CA ARG A 122 -5.19 -7.09 -31.11
C ARG A 122 -6.46 -7.94 -31.20
N ILE A 123 -7.27 -8.00 -30.14
CA ILE A 123 -8.55 -8.72 -30.13
C ILE A 123 -9.51 -8.14 -31.16
N TYR A 124 -9.55 -6.81 -31.31
CA TYR A 124 -10.33 -6.14 -32.36
C TYR A 124 -9.88 -6.58 -33.76
N ALA A 125 -8.59 -6.58 -34.04
CA ALA A 125 -8.04 -7.01 -35.33
C ALA A 125 -8.31 -8.50 -35.62
N GLU A 126 -8.12 -9.37 -34.61
CA GLU A 126 -8.41 -10.81 -34.71
C GLU A 126 -9.90 -11.08 -34.97
N SER A 127 -10.80 -10.25 -34.42
CA SER A 127 -12.25 -10.38 -34.61
C SER A 127 -12.68 -9.91 -35.99
N PHE A 128 -12.16 -8.77 -36.45
CA PHE A 128 -12.42 -8.26 -37.81
C PHE A 128 -11.95 -9.23 -38.90
N GLY A 129 -10.80 -9.89 -38.69
CA GLY A 129 -10.29 -10.90 -39.61
C GLY A 129 -11.13 -12.17 -39.70
N LYS A 130 -12.03 -12.43 -38.75
CA LYS A 130 -12.92 -13.61 -38.75
C LYS A 130 -14.21 -13.37 -39.52
N ASP A 131 -14.84 -12.21 -39.35
CA ASP A 131 -16.07 -11.83 -40.06
C ASP A 131 -16.26 -10.29 -40.02
N ALA A 132 -15.99 -9.62 -41.14
CA ALA A 132 -16.06 -8.17 -41.25
C ALA A 132 -17.52 -7.66 -41.22
N ASP A 133 -18.45 -8.38 -41.85
CA ASP A 133 -19.87 -8.00 -41.93
C ASP A 133 -20.52 -8.09 -40.54
N PHE A 134 -20.25 -9.17 -39.79
CA PHE A 134 -20.73 -9.32 -38.42
C PHE A 134 -20.18 -8.25 -37.47
N TYR A 135 -18.92 -7.84 -37.67
CA TYR A 135 -18.29 -6.81 -36.85
C TYR A 135 -18.94 -5.43 -37.03
N ASP A 136 -19.16 -5.00 -38.29
CA ASP A 136 -19.78 -3.70 -38.57
C ASP A 136 -21.19 -3.62 -37.96
N PHE A 137 -21.94 -4.72 -38.03
CA PHE A 137 -23.22 -4.87 -37.34
C PHE A 137 -23.09 -4.79 -35.80
N TYR A 138 -22.18 -5.57 -35.19
CA TYR A 138 -21.99 -5.57 -33.73
C TYR A 138 -21.56 -4.20 -33.19
N ARG A 139 -20.69 -3.50 -33.91
CA ARG A 139 -20.24 -2.14 -33.57
C ARG A 139 -21.40 -1.13 -33.63
N ALA A 140 -22.26 -1.23 -34.64
CA ALA A 140 -23.47 -0.43 -34.73
C ALA A 140 -24.41 -0.68 -33.54
N MET A 141 -24.59 -1.94 -33.12
CA MET A 141 -25.38 -2.30 -31.93
C MET A 141 -24.78 -1.79 -30.61
N GLN A 142 -23.45 -1.82 -30.42
CA GLN A 142 -22.81 -1.29 -29.21
C GLN A 142 -22.96 0.23 -29.09
N SER A 143 -22.82 0.94 -30.22
CA SER A 143 -23.11 2.38 -30.30
C SER A 143 -24.56 2.65 -29.88
N TYR A 144 -25.51 1.88 -30.42
CA TYR A 144 -26.92 1.99 -30.04
C TYR A 144 -27.16 1.78 -28.54
N ARG A 145 -26.56 0.76 -27.94
CA ARG A 145 -26.70 0.50 -26.49
C ARG A 145 -26.13 1.65 -25.65
N HIS A 146 -25.07 2.30 -26.11
CA HIS A 146 -24.47 3.43 -25.43
C HIS A 146 -25.27 4.73 -25.61
N THR A 147 -25.85 4.96 -26.79
CA THR A 147 -26.59 6.19 -27.10
C THR A 147 -28.09 6.13 -26.78
N PHE A 148 -28.69 4.94 -26.78
CA PHE A 148 -30.15 4.74 -26.62
C PHE A 148 -30.52 3.76 -25.48
N GLY A 149 -29.55 3.29 -24.68
CA GLY A 149 -29.80 2.39 -23.55
C GLY A 149 -30.68 3.03 -22.48
N ALA A 150 -31.85 2.43 -22.24
CA ALA A 150 -32.85 2.92 -21.30
C ALA A 150 -32.38 2.96 -19.84
N ASP A 151 -32.75 4.08 -19.22
CA ASP A 151 -32.72 4.47 -17.82
C ASP A 151 -32.75 3.34 -16.76
N GLY A 152 -31.68 3.31 -15.96
CA GLY A 152 -31.60 2.62 -14.66
C GLY A 152 -30.64 3.25 -13.64
N GLY A 153 -29.96 4.37 -13.96
CA GLY A 153 -29.08 5.17 -13.08
C GLY A 153 -27.60 4.70 -12.98
N PRO A 154 -26.63 5.49 -12.44
CA PRO A 154 -26.69 6.87 -11.91
C PRO A 154 -25.97 7.94 -12.76
N LYS A 155 -25.51 7.64 -13.98
CA LYS A 155 -25.23 8.65 -15.02
C LYS A 155 -25.68 8.17 -16.40
N PRO A 156 -26.99 8.27 -16.68
CA PRO A 156 -27.55 8.07 -18.01
C PRO A 156 -27.42 9.38 -18.78
N GLU A 157 -26.59 9.41 -19.82
CA GLU A 157 -26.60 10.53 -20.76
C GLU A 157 -27.00 10.00 -22.14
N GLY A 158 -28.24 10.29 -22.55
CA GLY A 158 -28.73 9.85 -23.85
C GLY A 158 -30.22 10.01 -24.14
N SER A 159 -30.97 10.97 -23.56
CA SER A 159 -32.27 11.35 -24.13
C SER A 159 -32.08 12.24 -25.37
N THR A 160 -31.22 11.84 -26.30
CA THR A 160 -30.97 12.61 -27.52
C THR A 160 -31.88 12.07 -28.61
N SER A 161 -32.97 12.80 -28.86
CA SER A 161 -33.77 12.64 -30.08
C SER A 161 -32.91 13.01 -31.29
N ILE A 162 -32.23 12.03 -31.89
CA ILE A 162 -31.45 12.21 -33.12
C ILE A 162 -32.38 11.95 -34.31
N ILE A 163 -32.61 12.97 -35.14
CA ILE A 163 -33.27 12.83 -36.43
C ILE A 163 -32.23 12.31 -37.42
N LEU A 164 -32.30 11.03 -37.75
CA LEU A 164 -31.41 10.38 -38.72
C LEU A 164 -32.08 10.36 -40.10
N SER A 165 -31.33 10.71 -41.14
CA SER A 165 -31.80 10.53 -42.52
C SER A 165 -31.94 9.03 -42.86
N PRO A 166 -32.93 8.65 -43.70
CA PRO A 166 -33.18 7.23 -44.03
C PRO A 166 -31.96 6.48 -44.58
N ASN A 167 -31.02 7.17 -45.25
CA ASN A 167 -29.85 6.55 -45.90
C ASN A 167 -28.58 6.47 -45.01
N ASN A 168 -28.74 6.51 -43.69
CA ASN A 168 -27.61 6.43 -42.76
C ASN A 168 -26.97 5.03 -42.78
N SER A 169 -25.63 4.95 -42.66
CA SER A 169 -24.90 3.70 -42.44
C SER A 169 -25.40 2.89 -41.24
N TYR A 170 -26.07 3.54 -40.28
CA TYR A 170 -26.73 2.87 -39.14
C TYR A 170 -27.97 2.05 -39.51
N LEU A 171 -28.78 2.46 -40.49
CA LEU A 171 -30.03 1.79 -40.84
C LEU A 171 -29.85 0.70 -41.90
N ARG A 172 -28.75 0.78 -42.66
CA ARG A 172 -28.40 -0.15 -43.74
C ARG A 172 -28.29 -1.61 -43.29
N GLU A 173 -27.89 -1.85 -42.04
CA GLU A 173 -27.70 -3.21 -41.52
C GLU A 173 -29.01 -3.84 -40.98
N PHE A 174 -30.05 -3.02 -40.79
CA PHE A 174 -31.40 -3.47 -40.39
C PHE A 174 -32.36 -3.58 -41.58
N GLU A 175 -32.08 -2.86 -42.67
CA GLU A 175 -32.69 -3.07 -43.98
C GLU A 175 -32.04 -4.29 -44.62
N GLY A 176 -32.43 -5.49 -44.18
CA GLY A 176 -31.87 -6.75 -44.65
C GLY A 176 -31.69 -6.75 -46.18
N ARG A 177 -30.48 -7.13 -46.65
CA ARG A 177 -30.08 -7.13 -48.07
C ARG A 177 -31.22 -7.70 -48.93
N GLY A 178 -31.93 -6.82 -49.61
CA GLY A 178 -32.96 -7.20 -50.57
C GLY A 178 -32.33 -8.13 -51.60
N ARG A 179 -32.92 -9.33 -51.72
CA ARG A 179 -32.67 -10.23 -52.86
C ARG A 179 -33.34 -9.69 -54.11
#